data_AF-A0A3D4YGA3-F1
#
_entry.id   AF-A0A3D4YGA3-F1
#
_cell.length_a   1.000
_cell.length_b   1.000
_cell.length_c   1.000
_cell.angle_alpha   90.00
_cell.angle_beta   90.00
_cell.angle_gamma   90.00
#
_symmetry.space_group_name_H-M   'P 1'
#
loop_
_entity.id
_entity.type
_entity.pdbx_description
1 polymer ?
#
loop_
_entity_poly.entity_id
_entity_poly.type
_entity_poly.pdbx_seq_one_letter_code
_entity_poly.pdbx_strand_id
1 'polypeptide(L)'
;MNYSLRENFMNLRSNVTITESTKTMRAMARQTLQGRWREAFLVSLAMYAITTLPSILFPYISNSAFTLSAVNVYTLMVSGPMALGISLYFLKLFRQRPAGVEDLLRGFNYMWKSFVLLILMAVRIFLFSLLLIIPGILAALRYSQAFFIMADNPEKTPRQCLWESGILMQDNRGRFFVLELSFIGWGLLASLPPALGQMLWGLDHFDFVISPAADWGDIFVMSLEAAAQPIHPLFYLLGIGTVFLGVYMTTAHACFYDLANGNLQVRKAEELHALREDFLPEAQSEPEVEPQREDTDV
;
A
#
# COMPACT_ATOMS: atom_id res chain seq x y z
N MET A 1 18.73 25.65 -15.26
CA MET A 1 17.65 25.19 -14.35
C MET A 1 16.51 24.68 -15.23
N ASN A 2 16.34 23.36 -15.34
CA ASN A 2 15.47 22.72 -16.34
C ASN A 2 14.00 23.15 -16.14
N TYR A 3 13.35 23.60 -17.22
CA TYR A 3 11.94 24.00 -17.22
C TYR A 3 11.02 22.86 -16.71
N SER A 4 11.34 21.60 -17.04
CA SER A 4 10.62 20.41 -16.53
C SER A 4 10.69 20.22 -15.02
N LEU A 5 11.77 20.66 -14.36
CA LEU A 5 11.86 20.62 -12.90
C LEU A 5 11.01 21.73 -12.27
N ARG A 6 10.85 22.87 -12.95
CA ARG A 6 10.08 24.03 -12.45
C ARG A 6 8.58 23.83 -12.56
N GLU A 7 8.09 23.18 -13.62
CA GLU A 7 6.68 22.76 -13.74
C GLU A 7 6.30 21.68 -12.72
N ASN A 8 7.14 20.65 -12.55
CA ASN A 8 6.96 19.68 -11.47
C ASN A 8 6.95 20.36 -10.09
N PHE A 9 7.77 21.40 -9.90
CA PHE A 9 7.82 22.18 -8.65
C PHE A 9 6.54 23.00 -8.39
N MET A 10 5.91 23.52 -9.45
CA MET A 10 4.64 24.28 -9.34
C MET A 10 3.47 23.33 -9.04
N ASN A 11 3.43 22.13 -9.64
CA ASN A 11 2.41 21.12 -9.35
C ASN A 11 2.58 20.46 -7.96
N LEU A 12 3.80 20.39 -7.41
CA LEU A 12 4.05 19.86 -6.06
C LEU A 12 3.73 20.86 -4.93
N ARG A 13 3.57 22.16 -5.23
CA ARG A 13 3.19 23.17 -4.22
C ARG A 13 1.70 23.19 -3.90
N SER A 14 0.85 22.54 -4.71
CA SER A 14 -0.55 22.32 -4.37
C SER A 14 -0.75 21.01 -3.62
N ASN A 15 0.18 20.63 -2.74
CA ASN A 15 -0.02 19.48 -1.85
C ASN A 15 -1.30 19.73 -1.04
N VAL A 16 -2.36 19.01 -1.38
CA VAL A 16 -3.60 19.04 -0.64
C VAL A 16 -3.31 18.36 0.69
N THR A 17 -3.38 19.12 1.78
CA THR A 17 -3.45 18.50 3.10
C THR A 17 -4.74 17.71 3.11
N ILE A 18 -4.62 16.38 3.11
CA ILE A 18 -5.80 15.51 3.13
C ILE A 18 -6.54 15.88 4.40
N THR A 19 -7.77 16.38 4.34
CA THR A 19 -8.59 16.63 5.54
C THR A 19 -9.48 15.43 5.87
N GLU A 20 -9.63 14.50 4.94
CA GLU A 20 -10.45 13.31 5.04
C GLU A 20 -10.06 12.36 6.17
N SER A 21 -11.08 11.78 6.81
CA SER A 21 -10.91 10.79 7.87
C SER A 21 -10.44 9.45 7.31
N THR A 22 -9.64 8.70 8.08
CA THR A 22 -9.25 7.33 7.74
C THR A 22 -10.44 6.39 7.54
N LYS A 23 -11.60 6.70 8.13
CA LYS A 23 -12.86 6.00 7.87
C LYS A 23 -13.34 6.21 6.44
N THR A 24 -13.32 7.46 5.95
CA THR A 24 -13.69 7.82 4.58
C THR A 24 -12.78 7.13 3.58
N MET A 25 -11.47 7.13 3.84
CA MET A 25 -10.48 6.49 2.96
C MET A 25 -10.69 4.98 2.82
N ARG A 26 -10.98 4.29 3.93
CA ARG A 26 -11.33 2.87 3.91
C ARG A 26 -12.67 2.62 3.22
N ALA A 27 -13.63 3.54 3.36
CA ALA A 27 -14.91 3.46 2.68
C ALA A 27 -14.74 3.60 1.15
N MET A 28 -13.91 4.56 0.70
CA MET A 28 -13.57 4.72 -0.72
C MET A 28 -12.87 3.48 -1.26
N ALA A 29 -11.89 2.93 -0.55
CA ALA A 29 -11.22 1.69 -0.96
C ALA A 29 -12.21 0.51 -1.11
N ARG A 30 -13.16 0.36 -0.17
CA ARG A 30 -14.22 -0.66 -0.28
C ARG A 30 -15.13 -0.39 -1.48
N GLN A 31 -15.53 0.85 -1.72
CA GLN A 31 -16.38 1.22 -2.83
C GLN A 31 -15.69 0.96 -4.18
N THR A 32 -14.40 1.29 -4.32
CA THR A 32 -13.61 0.97 -5.52
C THR A 32 -13.57 -0.52 -5.82
N LEU A 33 -13.51 -1.35 -4.77
CA LEU A 33 -13.50 -2.80 -4.90
C LEU A 33 -14.89 -3.40 -5.19
N GLN A 34 -15.99 -2.68 -4.89
CA GLN A 34 -17.33 -3.15 -5.22
C GLN A 34 -17.49 -3.29 -6.74
N GLY A 35 -17.79 -4.50 -7.20
CA GLY A 35 -17.92 -4.85 -8.63
C GLY A 35 -16.66 -5.46 -9.25
N ARG A 36 -15.46 -5.13 -8.76
CA ARG A 36 -14.17 -5.64 -9.30
C ARG A 36 -13.35 -6.47 -8.31
N TRP A 37 -13.91 -6.80 -7.15
CA TRP A 37 -13.23 -7.50 -6.08
C TRP A 37 -12.55 -8.81 -6.51
N ARG A 38 -13.24 -9.61 -7.34
CA ARG A 38 -12.69 -10.87 -7.88
C ARG A 38 -11.42 -10.64 -8.69
N GLU A 39 -11.39 -9.60 -9.53
CA GLU A 39 -10.22 -9.27 -10.34
C GLU A 39 -9.05 -8.83 -9.47
N ALA A 40 -9.30 -7.95 -8.50
CA ALA A 40 -8.27 -7.44 -7.59
C ALA A 40 -7.67 -8.55 -6.73
N PHE A 41 -8.52 -9.47 -6.27
CA PHE A 41 -8.10 -10.65 -5.53
C PHE A 41 -7.25 -11.57 -6.40
N LEU A 42 -7.67 -11.87 -7.63
CA LEU A 42 -6.91 -12.73 -8.54
C LEU A 42 -5.53 -12.16 -8.90
N VAL A 43 -5.43 -10.84 -9.14
CA VAL A 43 -4.15 -10.19 -9.42
C VAL A 43 -3.23 -10.24 -8.19
N SER A 44 -3.77 -9.99 -7.00
CA SER A 44 -2.99 -10.05 -5.76
C SER A 44 -2.57 -11.48 -5.40
N LEU A 45 -3.43 -12.46 -5.69
CA LEU A 45 -3.13 -13.88 -5.55
C LEU A 45 -2.05 -14.32 -6.54
N ALA A 46 -2.10 -13.85 -7.78
CA ALA A 46 -1.05 -14.11 -8.78
C ALA A 46 0.29 -13.52 -8.33
N MET A 47 0.29 -12.29 -7.79
CA MET A 47 1.50 -11.70 -7.21
C MET A 47 2.04 -12.55 -6.06
N TYR A 48 1.17 -12.93 -5.11
CA TYR A 48 1.54 -13.79 -3.99
C TYR A 48 2.14 -15.11 -4.46
N ALA A 49 1.51 -15.78 -5.43
CA ALA A 49 1.98 -17.04 -6.00
C ALA A 49 3.37 -16.88 -6.66
N ILE A 50 3.56 -15.88 -7.53
CA ILE A 50 4.85 -15.67 -8.22
C ILE A 50 5.98 -15.38 -7.23
N THR A 51 5.69 -14.63 -6.15
CA THR A 51 6.70 -14.28 -5.15
C THR A 51 7.01 -15.43 -4.19
N THR A 52 6.02 -16.21 -3.77
CA THR A 52 6.18 -17.20 -2.69
C THR A 52 6.36 -18.64 -3.18
N LEU A 53 5.80 -19.03 -4.35
CA LEU A 53 5.89 -20.41 -4.84
C LEU A 53 7.33 -20.91 -4.99
N PRO A 54 8.28 -20.14 -5.57
CA PRO A 54 9.67 -20.57 -5.62
C PRO A 54 10.28 -20.75 -4.23
N SER A 55 9.99 -19.83 -3.32
CA SER A 55 10.49 -19.89 -1.94
C SER A 55 9.96 -21.09 -1.17
N ILE A 56 8.79 -21.58 -1.55
CA ILE A 56 8.23 -22.82 -1.06
C ILE A 56 8.92 -24.01 -1.74
N LEU A 57 8.82 -24.14 -3.06
CA LEU A 57 9.15 -25.39 -3.76
C LEU A 57 10.63 -25.74 -3.73
N PHE A 58 11.52 -24.76 -3.92
CA PHE A 58 12.94 -25.05 -4.12
C PHE A 58 13.63 -25.66 -2.88
N PRO A 59 13.44 -25.16 -1.65
CA PRO A 59 14.04 -25.76 -0.46
C PRO A 59 13.60 -27.20 -0.17
N TYR A 60 12.37 -27.61 -0.58
CA TYR A 60 11.92 -29.01 -0.43
C TYR A 60 12.51 -29.95 -1.47
N ILE A 61 12.84 -29.44 -2.66
CA ILE A 61 13.50 -30.23 -3.70
C ILE A 61 14.98 -30.44 -3.35
N SER A 62 15.63 -29.41 -2.79
CA SER A 62 17.04 -29.47 -2.40
C SER A 62 17.30 -28.56 -1.20
N ASN A 63 17.49 -29.16 -0.02
CA ASN A 63 17.85 -28.43 1.20
C ASN A 63 19.38 -28.17 1.28
N SER A 64 19.91 -27.49 0.25
CA SER A 64 21.31 -27.06 0.22
C SER A 64 21.43 -25.58 0.56
N ALA A 65 22.55 -25.17 1.15
CA ALA A 65 22.84 -23.75 1.41
C ALA A 65 22.79 -22.89 0.13
N PHE A 66 23.15 -23.49 -1.00
CA PHE A 66 23.03 -22.85 -2.32
C PHE A 66 21.57 -22.58 -2.69
N THR A 67 20.68 -23.56 -2.51
CA THR A 67 19.24 -23.40 -2.80
C THR A 67 18.61 -22.28 -1.98
N LEU A 68 18.89 -22.23 -0.67
CA LEU A 68 18.38 -21.19 0.23
C LEU A 68 18.87 -19.79 -0.20
N SER A 69 20.14 -19.69 -0.56
CA SER A 69 20.74 -18.44 -1.06
C SER A 69 20.11 -18.00 -2.39
N ALA A 70 19.90 -18.94 -3.32
CA ALA A 70 19.28 -18.67 -4.62
C ALA A 70 17.84 -18.17 -4.47
N VAL A 71 17.05 -18.76 -3.57
CA VAL A 71 15.68 -18.32 -3.24
C VAL A 71 15.65 -16.90 -2.68
N ASN A 72 16.60 -16.56 -1.80
CA ASN A 72 16.69 -15.21 -1.23
C ASN A 72 17.03 -14.16 -2.29
N VAL A 73 17.99 -14.47 -3.18
CA VAL A 73 18.32 -13.61 -4.32
C VAL A 73 17.13 -13.45 -5.27
N TYR A 74 16.44 -14.54 -5.59
CA TYR A 74 15.22 -14.52 -6.38
C TYR A 74 14.16 -13.59 -5.76
N THR A 75 13.86 -13.77 -4.49
CA THR A 75 12.84 -12.98 -3.76
C THR A 75 13.19 -11.50 -3.79
N LEU A 76 14.47 -11.15 -3.56
CA LEU A 76 14.94 -9.78 -3.61
C LEU A 76 14.80 -9.18 -5.02
N MET A 77 15.22 -9.91 -6.07
CA MET A 77 15.14 -9.43 -7.45
C MET A 77 13.70 -9.23 -7.94
N VAL A 78 12.78 -10.11 -7.55
CA VAL A 78 11.37 -10.06 -7.97
C VAL A 78 10.55 -9.05 -7.17
N SER A 79 10.92 -8.78 -5.92
CA SER A 79 10.14 -7.90 -5.04
C SER A 79 9.95 -6.48 -5.58
N GLY A 80 10.99 -5.85 -6.14
CA GLY A 80 10.91 -4.49 -6.71
C GLY A 80 9.93 -4.36 -7.88
N PRO A 81 10.09 -5.16 -8.95
CA PRO A 81 9.15 -5.22 -10.07
C PRO A 81 7.72 -5.51 -9.64
N MET A 82 7.54 -6.44 -8.70
CA MET A 82 6.21 -6.82 -8.21
C MET A 82 5.56 -5.69 -7.42
N ALA A 83 6.31 -4.98 -6.59
CA ALA A 83 5.85 -3.78 -5.90
C ALA A 83 5.43 -2.68 -6.89
N LEU A 84 6.16 -2.49 -7.99
CA LEU A 84 5.76 -1.56 -9.05
C LEU A 84 4.48 -2.03 -9.76
N GLY A 85 4.42 -3.30 -10.17
CA GLY A 85 3.30 -3.87 -10.91
C GLY A 85 1.99 -3.82 -10.14
N ILE A 86 2.03 -4.15 -8.85
CA ILE A 86 0.85 -4.08 -7.98
C ILE A 86 0.39 -2.63 -7.77
N SER A 87 1.34 -1.68 -7.59
CA SER A 87 1.01 -0.25 -7.52
C SER A 87 0.37 0.25 -8.82
N LEU A 88 0.87 -0.17 -9.98
CA LEU A 88 0.32 0.16 -11.30
C LEU A 88 -1.12 -0.33 -11.46
N TYR A 89 -1.36 -1.59 -11.08
CA TYR A 89 -2.69 -2.20 -11.11
C TYR A 89 -3.68 -1.46 -10.20
N PHE A 90 -3.34 -1.26 -8.91
CA PHE A 90 -4.26 -0.64 -7.96
C PHE A 90 -4.51 0.84 -8.27
N LEU A 91 -3.53 1.55 -8.84
CA LEU A 91 -3.73 2.92 -9.30
C LEU A 91 -4.73 2.98 -10.47
N LYS A 92 -4.61 2.08 -11.43
CA LYS A 92 -5.58 1.97 -12.54
C LYS A 92 -6.96 1.53 -12.07
N LEU A 93 -7.02 0.56 -11.15
CA LEU A 93 -8.26 0.09 -10.54
C LEU A 93 -9.00 1.24 -9.84
N PHE A 94 -8.27 2.03 -9.03
CA PHE A 94 -8.84 3.19 -8.34
C PHE A 94 -9.37 4.25 -9.32
N ARG A 95 -8.64 4.51 -10.40
CA ARG A 95 -9.03 5.45 -11.46
C ARG A 95 -10.02 4.89 -12.48
N GLN A 96 -10.65 3.73 -12.20
CA GLN A 96 -11.64 3.07 -13.07
C GLN A 96 -11.14 2.81 -14.50
N ARG A 97 -9.83 2.57 -14.66
CA ARG A 97 -9.23 2.19 -15.94
C ARG A 97 -9.23 0.65 -16.10
N PRO A 98 -9.24 0.14 -17.35
CA PRO A 98 -9.05 -1.29 -17.59
C PRO A 98 -7.70 -1.70 -17.01
N ALA A 99 -7.73 -2.62 -16.06
CA ALA A 99 -6.57 -3.09 -15.32
C ALA A 99 -6.62 -4.61 -15.24
N GLY A 100 -5.50 -5.27 -15.48
CA GLY A 100 -5.43 -6.73 -15.50
C GLY A 100 -4.10 -7.27 -15.00
N VAL A 101 -3.93 -8.60 -15.07
CA VAL A 101 -2.68 -9.28 -14.68
C VAL A 101 -1.48 -8.81 -15.51
N GLU A 102 -1.71 -8.33 -16.74
CA GLU A 102 -0.68 -7.73 -17.57
C GLU A 102 0.02 -6.55 -16.86
N ASP A 103 -0.72 -5.76 -16.09
CA ASP A 103 -0.15 -4.61 -15.37
C ASP A 103 0.82 -5.02 -14.26
N LEU A 104 0.61 -6.19 -13.67
CA LEU A 104 1.55 -6.79 -12.73
C LEU A 104 2.87 -7.10 -13.43
N LEU A 105 2.79 -7.71 -14.62
CA LEU A 105 3.97 -8.06 -15.42
C LEU A 105 4.66 -6.85 -16.04
N ARG A 106 3.92 -5.76 -16.33
CA ARG A 106 4.51 -4.48 -16.76
C ARG A 106 5.50 -3.91 -15.74
N GLY A 107 5.37 -4.28 -14.46
CA GLY A 107 6.36 -4.00 -13.42
C GLY A 107 7.78 -4.47 -13.78
N PHE A 108 7.89 -5.60 -14.49
CA PHE A 108 9.16 -6.20 -14.92
C PHE A 108 9.81 -5.46 -16.09
N ASN A 109 9.06 -4.74 -16.92
CA ASN A 109 9.64 -3.90 -17.98
C ASN A 109 10.56 -2.81 -17.40
N TYR A 110 10.28 -2.37 -16.18
CA TYR A 110 11.08 -1.39 -15.45
C TYR A 110 11.87 -2.02 -14.30
N MET A 111 12.19 -3.32 -14.40
CA MET A 111 12.78 -4.10 -13.31
C MET A 111 14.00 -3.43 -12.68
N TRP A 112 14.92 -2.91 -13.50
CA TRP A 112 16.13 -2.28 -12.96
C TRP A 112 15.81 -1.00 -12.18
N LYS A 113 14.87 -0.17 -12.67
CA LYS A 113 14.48 1.07 -11.98
C LYS A 113 13.76 0.77 -10.68
N SER A 114 12.81 -0.17 -10.68
CA SER A 114 12.05 -0.55 -9.49
C SER A 114 12.93 -1.27 -8.45
N PHE A 115 13.89 -2.07 -8.90
CA PHE A 115 14.89 -2.69 -8.03
C PHE A 115 15.79 -1.64 -7.37
N VAL A 116 16.35 -0.70 -8.14
CA VAL A 116 17.16 0.39 -7.58
C VAL A 116 16.34 1.26 -6.62
N LEU A 117 15.05 1.50 -6.91
CA LEU A 117 14.15 2.20 -5.99
C LEU A 117 14.02 1.44 -4.66
N LEU A 118 13.73 0.15 -4.72
CA LEU A 118 13.60 -0.71 -3.55
C LEU A 118 14.89 -0.69 -2.71
N ILE A 119 16.06 -0.89 -3.32
CA ILE A 119 17.34 -0.88 -2.61
C ILE A 119 17.60 0.49 -1.97
N LEU A 120 17.35 1.57 -2.69
CA LEU A 120 17.57 2.92 -2.16
C LEU A 120 16.62 3.25 -0.98
N MET A 121 15.39 2.74 -1.02
CA MET A 121 14.45 2.80 0.10
C MET A 121 14.95 1.98 1.27
N ALA A 122 15.26 0.70 1.04
CA ALA A 122 15.68 -0.25 2.06
C ALA A 122 16.94 0.24 2.78
N VAL A 123 17.98 0.67 2.05
CA VAL A 123 19.22 1.20 2.63
C VAL A 123 18.93 2.43 3.49
N ARG A 124 18.10 3.36 3.02
CA ARG A 124 17.77 4.57 3.80
C ARG A 124 17.00 4.23 5.07
N ILE A 125 15.98 3.39 4.97
CA ILE A 125 15.17 2.96 6.11
C ILE A 125 16.05 2.21 7.12
N PHE A 126 16.89 1.28 6.64
CA PHE A 126 17.83 0.50 7.45
C PHE A 126 18.84 1.40 8.18
N LEU A 127 19.41 2.39 7.49
CA LEU A 127 20.38 3.31 8.09
C LEU A 127 19.73 4.17 9.19
N PHE A 128 18.50 4.63 8.98
CA PHE A 128 17.76 5.36 10.01
C PHE A 128 17.31 4.45 11.16
N SER A 129 16.89 3.22 10.88
CA SER A 129 16.51 2.25 11.92
C SER A 129 17.68 1.80 12.78
N LEU A 130 18.88 1.71 12.19
CA LEU A 130 20.12 1.38 12.91
C LEU A 130 20.50 2.47 13.90
N LEU A 131 20.27 3.74 13.54
CA LEU A 131 20.52 4.85 14.44
C LEU A 131 19.51 4.87 15.59
N LEU A 132 18.20 4.79 15.26
CA LEU A 132 17.09 4.73 16.21
C LEU A 132 15.84 4.13 15.53
N ILE A 133 15.01 3.40 16.27
CA ILE A 133 13.79 2.77 15.72
C ILE A 133 12.79 3.81 15.19
N ILE A 134 12.56 4.90 15.94
CA ILE A 134 11.58 5.95 15.61
C ILE A 134 11.85 6.61 14.25
N PRO A 135 13.06 7.13 13.94
CA PRO A 135 13.34 7.71 12.62
C PRO A 135 13.29 6.67 11.49
N GLY A 136 13.55 5.38 11.76
CA GLY A 136 13.33 4.31 10.79
C GLY A 136 11.87 4.23 10.34
N ILE A 137 10.92 4.28 11.28
CA ILE A 137 9.48 4.29 10.98
C ILE A 137 9.09 5.55 10.20
N LEU A 138 9.57 6.73 10.62
CA LEU A 138 9.31 7.98 9.90
C LEU A 138 9.86 7.95 8.45
N ALA A 139 11.02 7.33 8.24
CA ALA A 139 11.59 7.14 6.91
C ALA A 139 10.72 6.19 6.05
N ALA A 140 10.23 5.08 6.62
CA ALA A 140 9.32 4.17 5.92
C ALA A 140 8.02 4.89 5.49
N LEU A 141 7.40 5.65 6.40
CA LEU A 141 6.20 6.44 6.09
C LEU A 141 6.48 7.49 5.01
N ARG A 142 7.63 8.19 5.10
CA ARG A 142 8.05 9.21 4.12
C ARG A 142 8.20 8.65 2.71
N TYR A 143 8.65 7.41 2.56
CA TYR A 143 8.92 6.82 1.26
C TYR A 143 7.79 5.92 0.73
N SER A 144 6.80 5.58 1.55
CA SER A 144 5.67 4.68 1.22
C SER A 144 5.05 4.90 -0.17
N GLN A 145 4.99 6.15 -0.65
CA GLN A 145 4.35 6.50 -1.92
C GLN A 145 5.25 6.43 -3.16
N ALA A 146 6.53 6.08 -3.02
CA ALA A 146 7.48 6.18 -4.13
C ALA A 146 7.19 5.19 -5.28
N PHE A 147 6.69 4.00 -4.97
CA PHE A 147 6.27 3.03 -6.00
C PHE A 147 5.06 3.53 -6.80
N PHE A 148 4.10 4.19 -6.15
CA PHE A 148 2.96 4.80 -6.83
C PHE A 148 3.38 5.97 -7.74
N ILE A 149 4.35 6.79 -7.31
CA ILE A 149 4.91 7.87 -8.14
C ILE A 149 5.62 7.32 -9.37
N MET A 150 6.40 6.25 -9.20
CA MET A 150 7.06 5.59 -10.33
C MET A 150 6.05 4.90 -11.26
N ALA A 151 4.97 4.34 -10.71
CA ALA A 151 3.89 3.76 -11.48
C ALA A 151 3.13 4.81 -12.32
N ASP A 152 2.97 6.03 -11.80
CA ASP A 152 2.33 7.15 -12.52
C ASP A 152 3.25 7.73 -13.60
N ASN A 153 4.56 7.83 -13.31
CA ASN A 153 5.56 8.42 -14.22
C ASN A 153 6.82 7.54 -14.31
N PRO A 154 6.82 6.49 -15.15
CA PRO A 154 7.92 5.52 -15.25
C PRO A 154 9.22 6.10 -15.86
N GLU A 155 9.16 7.29 -16.46
CA GLU A 155 10.33 8.01 -16.95
C GLU A 155 11.20 8.58 -15.82
N LYS A 156 10.60 8.87 -14.65
CA LYS A 156 11.30 9.45 -13.50
C LYS A 156 12.41 8.53 -12.99
N THR A 157 13.48 9.15 -12.50
CA THR A 157 14.60 8.42 -11.87
C THR A 157 14.19 7.95 -10.46
N PRO A 158 14.63 6.77 -9.98
CA PRO A 158 14.30 6.29 -8.62
C PRO A 158 14.54 7.31 -7.50
N ARG A 159 15.62 8.11 -7.61
CA ARG A 159 15.93 9.20 -6.66
C ARG A 159 14.88 10.31 -6.68
N GLN A 160 14.36 10.66 -7.85
CA GLN A 160 13.30 11.67 -7.99
C GLN A 160 12.00 11.17 -7.36
N CYS A 161 11.64 9.89 -7.59
CA CYS A 161 10.46 9.28 -6.97
C CYS A 161 10.53 9.34 -5.44
N LEU A 162 11.70 9.10 -4.83
CA LEU A 162 11.85 9.22 -3.37
C LEU A 162 11.78 10.64 -2.85
N TRP A 163 12.35 11.58 -3.61
CA TRP A 163 12.28 12.99 -3.26
C TRP A 163 10.83 13.48 -3.28
N GLU A 164 10.10 13.14 -4.33
CA GLU A 164 8.69 13.51 -4.54
C GLU A 164 7.78 12.85 -3.50
N SER A 165 7.98 11.55 -3.22
CA SER A 165 7.28 10.85 -2.12
C SER A 165 7.50 11.57 -0.80
N GLY A 166 8.74 12.00 -0.54
CA GLY A 166 9.08 12.73 0.66
C GLY A 166 8.48 14.14 0.77
N ILE A 167 8.18 14.80 -0.35
CA ILE A 167 7.46 16.09 -0.38
C ILE A 167 5.97 15.83 -0.14
N LEU A 168 5.37 14.92 -0.91
CA LEU A 168 3.97 14.50 -0.81
C LEU A 168 3.61 14.08 0.64
N MET A 169 4.55 13.45 1.34
CA MET A 169 4.39 12.95 2.70
C MET A 169 4.73 13.94 3.81
N GLN A 170 5.20 15.16 3.55
CA GLN A 170 5.53 16.10 4.64
C GLN A 170 4.35 16.40 5.55
N ASP A 171 3.22 16.80 4.97
CA ASP A 171 2.04 17.25 5.73
C ASP A 171 1.06 16.11 6.03
N ASN A 172 1.15 14.99 5.29
CA ASN A 172 0.21 13.87 5.35
C ASN A 172 0.75 12.64 6.10
N ARG A 173 2.00 12.68 6.59
CA ARG A 173 2.70 11.59 7.31
C ARG A 173 1.90 11.01 8.48
N GLY A 174 1.35 11.87 9.33
CA GLY A 174 0.58 11.46 10.51
C GLY A 174 -0.72 10.75 10.13
N ARG A 175 -1.38 11.19 9.05
CA ARG A 175 -2.62 10.56 8.56
C ARG A 175 -2.35 9.19 7.96
N PHE A 176 -1.27 9.06 7.19
CA PHE A 176 -0.83 7.76 6.69
C PHE A 176 -0.50 6.80 7.84
N PHE A 177 0.17 7.29 8.89
CA PHE A 177 0.44 6.49 10.08
C PHE A 177 -0.83 5.98 10.76
N VAL A 178 -1.84 6.84 10.95
CA VAL A 178 -3.13 6.41 11.54
C VAL A 178 -3.87 5.43 10.62
N LEU A 179 -3.73 5.58 9.29
CA LEU A 179 -4.27 4.61 8.33
C LEU A 179 -3.62 3.23 8.52
N GLU A 180 -2.29 3.17 8.56
CA GLU A 180 -1.54 1.94 8.83
C GLU A 180 -1.88 1.32 10.19
N LEU A 181 -1.97 2.15 11.24
CA LEU A 181 -2.39 1.72 12.58
C LEU A 181 -3.80 1.10 12.57
N SER A 182 -4.69 1.56 11.69
CA SER A 182 -6.03 0.97 11.57
C SER A 182 -6.02 -0.44 10.98
N PHE A 183 -4.96 -0.79 10.23
CA PHE A 183 -4.77 -2.11 9.64
C PHE A 183 -3.89 -3.02 10.49
N ILE A 184 -3.09 -2.50 11.43
CA ILE A 184 -2.14 -3.30 12.21
C ILE A 184 -2.81 -4.47 12.95
N GLY A 185 -4.00 -4.25 13.53
CA GLY A 185 -4.74 -5.31 14.23
C GLY A 185 -5.21 -6.42 13.29
N TRP A 186 -5.67 -6.05 12.09
CA TRP A 186 -6.06 -7.01 11.06
C TRP A 186 -4.85 -7.74 10.46
N GLY A 187 -3.71 -7.05 10.32
CA GLY A 187 -2.45 -7.64 9.88
C GLY A 187 -1.95 -8.69 10.87
N LEU A 188 -2.00 -8.38 12.17
CA LEU A 188 -1.66 -9.31 13.23
C LEU A 188 -2.59 -10.54 13.17
N LEU A 189 -3.89 -10.33 13.09
CA LEU A 189 -4.88 -11.41 12.98
C LEU A 189 -4.68 -12.28 11.73
N ALA A 190 -4.38 -11.67 10.57
CA ALA A 190 -4.12 -12.40 9.33
C ALA A 190 -2.80 -13.18 9.37
N SER A 191 -1.83 -12.73 10.17
CA SER A 191 -0.53 -13.39 10.35
C SER A 191 -0.55 -14.53 11.38
N LEU A 192 -1.56 -14.59 12.27
CA LEU A 192 -1.64 -15.61 13.32
C LEU A 192 -1.75 -17.04 12.77
N PRO A 193 -2.63 -17.39 11.81
CA PRO A 193 -2.74 -18.77 11.32
C PRO A 193 -1.44 -19.37 10.77
N PRO A 194 -0.69 -18.71 9.86
CA PRO A 194 0.59 -19.25 9.39
C PRO A 194 1.65 -19.29 10.49
N ALA A 195 1.67 -18.31 11.41
CA ALA A 195 2.63 -18.28 12.53
C ALA A 195 2.38 -19.40 13.55
N LEU A 196 1.12 -19.62 13.94
CA LEU A 196 0.74 -20.72 14.83
C LEU A 196 0.97 -22.08 14.18
N GLY A 197 0.65 -22.20 12.90
CA GLY A 197 0.95 -23.41 12.14
C GLY A 197 2.44 -23.74 12.16
N GLN A 198 3.29 -22.76 11.84
CA GLN A 198 4.73 -22.93 11.88
C GLN A 198 5.25 -23.27 13.28
N MET A 199 4.73 -22.61 14.31
CA MET A 199 5.11 -22.88 15.71
C MET A 199 4.73 -24.31 16.11
N LEU A 200 3.51 -24.77 15.78
CA LEU A 200 3.03 -26.10 16.12
C LEU A 200 3.79 -27.21 15.37
N TRP A 201 4.15 -26.99 14.12
CA TRP A 201 5.01 -27.93 13.36
C TRP A 201 6.43 -28.00 13.92
N GLY A 202 6.95 -26.86 14.38
CA GLY A 202 8.26 -26.78 15.00
C GLY A 202 8.37 -27.58 16.29
N LEU A 203 7.26 -27.87 17.00
CA LEU A 203 7.28 -28.59 18.28
C LEU A 203 7.83 -30.02 18.20
N ASP A 204 7.77 -30.67 17.02
CA ASP A 204 8.36 -32.00 16.84
C ASP A 204 9.90 -31.95 16.63
N HIS A 205 10.45 -30.78 16.30
CA HIS A 205 11.89 -30.56 16.04
C HIS A 205 12.57 -29.67 17.09
N PHE A 206 11.79 -28.90 17.84
CA PHE A 206 12.21 -28.05 18.94
C PHE A 206 11.60 -28.60 20.22
N ASP A 207 12.41 -29.35 20.97
CA ASP A 207 12.24 -29.43 22.41
C ASP A 207 12.34 -27.99 22.93
N PHE A 208 11.20 -27.33 23.12
CA PHE A 208 11.10 -26.03 23.79
C PHE A 208 11.40 -26.24 25.29
N VAL A 209 12.64 -26.63 25.57
CA VAL A 209 13.21 -26.63 26.90
C VAL A 209 13.74 -25.22 27.07
N ILE A 210 12.93 -24.33 27.65
CA ILE A 210 13.51 -23.18 28.34
C ILE A 210 14.30 -23.77 29.50
N SER A 211 15.58 -24.10 29.26
CA SER A 211 16.48 -24.35 30.36
C SER A 211 16.60 -23.01 31.11
N PRO A 212 16.29 -22.93 32.40
CA PRO A 212 16.42 -21.69 33.17
C PRO A 212 17.88 -21.18 33.26
N ALA A 213 18.84 -21.91 32.67
CA ALA A 213 20.25 -21.55 32.55
C ALA A 213 20.70 -21.22 31.10
N ALA A 214 19.79 -21.02 30.15
CA ALA A 214 20.17 -20.66 28.78
C ALA A 214 20.79 -19.26 28.73
N ASP A 215 22.03 -19.17 28.24
CA ASP A 215 22.71 -17.90 28.06
C ASP A 215 22.04 -17.11 26.92
N TRP A 216 22.10 -15.77 26.96
CA TRP A 216 21.42 -14.94 25.96
C TRP A 216 21.91 -15.22 24.53
N GLY A 217 23.16 -15.71 24.40
CA GLY A 217 23.73 -16.17 23.14
C GLY A 217 22.99 -17.37 22.56
N ASP A 218 22.64 -18.36 23.38
CA ASP A 218 21.98 -19.58 22.93
C ASP A 218 20.53 -19.31 22.53
N ILE A 219 19.83 -18.47 23.30
CA ILE A 219 18.47 -18.03 22.96
C ILE A 219 18.49 -17.25 21.63
N PHE A 220 19.50 -16.40 21.42
CA PHE A 220 19.65 -15.64 20.18
C PHE A 220 19.94 -16.56 18.99
N VAL A 221 20.87 -17.51 19.12
CA VAL A 221 21.20 -18.48 18.06
C VAL A 221 20.01 -19.37 17.75
N MET A 222 19.31 -19.91 18.76
CA MET A 222 18.09 -20.70 18.56
C MET A 222 17.01 -19.90 17.85
N SER A 223 16.84 -18.62 18.19
CA SER A 223 15.88 -17.74 17.50
C SER A 223 16.27 -17.50 16.04
N LEU A 224 17.56 -17.35 15.77
CA LEU A 224 18.10 -17.11 14.42
C LEU A 224 18.02 -18.38 13.55
N GLU A 225 18.26 -19.55 14.13
CA GLU A 225 18.10 -20.86 13.48
C GLU A 225 16.63 -21.18 13.20
N ALA A 226 15.72 -20.92 14.15
CA ALA A 226 14.28 -21.06 13.95
C ALA A 226 13.77 -20.14 12.83
N ALA A 227 14.30 -18.90 12.73
CA ALA A 227 13.99 -17.98 11.65
C ALA A 227 14.58 -18.39 10.29
N ALA A 228 15.66 -19.19 10.29
CA ALA A 228 16.33 -19.66 9.08
C ALA A 228 15.72 -20.96 8.51
N GLN A 229 14.83 -21.65 9.24
CA GLN A 229 14.17 -22.84 8.74
C GLN A 229 13.15 -22.49 7.64
N PRO A 230 13.05 -23.31 6.57
CA PRO A 230 12.05 -23.10 5.54
C PRO A 230 10.64 -23.30 6.14
N ILE A 231 9.80 -22.27 6.02
CA ILE A 231 8.39 -22.31 6.43
C ILE A 231 7.68 -23.39 5.62
N HIS A 232 6.93 -24.27 6.29
CA HIS A 232 6.24 -25.40 5.64
C HIS A 232 5.27 -24.92 4.53
N PRO A 233 5.16 -25.62 3.37
CA PRO A 233 4.32 -25.19 2.24
C PRO A 233 2.85 -24.96 2.63
N LEU A 234 2.36 -25.80 3.55
CA LEU A 234 0.98 -25.73 4.03
C LEU A 234 0.69 -24.43 4.78
N PHE A 235 1.68 -23.84 5.46
CA PHE A 235 1.48 -22.59 6.21
C PHE A 235 1.45 -21.37 5.29
N TYR A 236 2.08 -21.43 4.12
CA TYR A 236 1.88 -20.41 3.10
C TYR A 236 0.47 -20.40 2.50
N LEU A 237 -0.23 -21.55 2.47
CA LEU A 237 -1.65 -21.60 2.11
C LEU A 237 -2.54 -20.98 3.19
N LEU A 238 -2.20 -21.15 4.47
CA LEU A 238 -2.86 -20.42 5.56
C LEU A 238 -2.63 -18.90 5.48
N GLY A 239 -1.54 -18.49 4.82
CA GLY A 239 -1.22 -17.09 4.51
C GLY A 239 -2.18 -16.42 3.53
N ILE A 240 -3.14 -17.12 2.91
CA ILE A 240 -4.13 -16.52 2.00
C ILE A 240 -4.87 -15.35 2.66
N GLY A 241 -5.10 -15.38 3.97
CA GLY A 241 -5.70 -14.26 4.71
C GLY A 241 -4.93 -12.93 4.55
N THR A 242 -3.61 -12.99 4.38
CA THR A 242 -2.77 -11.81 4.11
C THR A 242 -3.01 -11.23 2.72
N VAL A 243 -3.37 -12.05 1.73
CA VAL A 243 -3.72 -11.60 0.38
C VAL A 243 -5.04 -10.83 0.41
N PHE A 244 -6.04 -11.33 1.13
CA PHE A 244 -7.31 -10.64 1.34
C PHE A 244 -7.10 -9.25 1.93
N LEU A 245 -6.34 -9.17 3.03
CA LEU A 245 -6.02 -7.90 3.67
C LEU A 245 -5.18 -7.00 2.74
N GLY A 246 -4.23 -7.59 2.03
CA GLY A 246 -3.35 -6.91 1.09
C GLY A 246 -4.14 -6.14 0.04
N VAL A 247 -5.17 -6.74 -0.57
CA VAL A 247 -6.05 -6.08 -1.55
C VAL A 247 -6.68 -4.80 -0.97
N TYR A 248 -7.16 -4.85 0.27
CA TYR A 248 -7.76 -3.68 0.91
C TYR A 248 -6.73 -2.61 1.25
N MET A 249 -5.57 -3.01 1.77
CA MET A 249 -4.49 -2.09 2.15
C MET A 249 -3.91 -1.38 0.92
N THR A 250 -3.57 -2.12 -0.15
CA THR A 250 -3.00 -1.53 -1.37
C THR A 250 -3.99 -0.60 -2.07
N THR A 251 -5.29 -0.93 -2.06
CA THR A 251 -6.33 -0.01 -2.57
C THR A 251 -6.42 1.26 -1.72
N ALA A 252 -6.35 1.15 -0.39
CA ALA A 252 -6.33 2.31 0.49
C ALA A 252 -5.08 3.18 0.27
N HIS A 253 -3.93 2.57 -0.01
CA HIS A 253 -2.70 3.29 -0.33
C HIS A 253 -2.80 3.99 -1.69
N ALA A 254 -3.38 3.34 -2.70
CA ALA A 254 -3.63 3.97 -4.00
C ALA A 254 -4.61 5.16 -3.87
N CYS A 255 -5.67 5.00 -3.07
CA CYS A 255 -6.61 6.07 -2.75
C CYS A 255 -5.91 7.25 -2.06
N PHE A 256 -5.09 6.96 -1.04
CA PHE A 256 -4.30 7.96 -0.33
C PHE A 256 -3.34 8.71 -1.25
N TYR A 257 -2.67 7.99 -2.15
CA TYR A 257 -1.77 8.58 -3.13
C TYR A 257 -2.49 9.55 -4.06
N ASP A 258 -3.64 9.16 -4.61
CA ASP A 258 -4.41 9.99 -5.54
C ASP A 258 -5.03 11.22 -4.85
N LEU A 259 -5.48 11.05 -3.59
CA LEU A 259 -5.89 12.13 -2.68
C LEU A 259 -4.76 13.14 -2.45
N ALA A 260 -3.57 12.65 -2.09
CA ALA A 260 -2.43 13.49 -1.75
C ALA A 260 -1.91 14.28 -2.96
N ASN A 261 -2.01 13.72 -4.16
CA ASN A 261 -1.67 14.38 -5.42
C ASN A 261 -2.73 15.36 -5.92
N GLY A 262 -3.90 15.45 -5.27
CA GLY A 262 -5.01 16.28 -5.76
C GLY A 262 -5.61 15.79 -7.09
N ASN A 263 -5.28 14.55 -7.51
CA ASN A 263 -5.77 13.94 -8.75
C ASN A 263 -7.18 13.35 -8.62
N LEU A 264 -7.83 13.54 -7.47
CA LEU A 264 -9.27 13.32 -7.36
C LEU A 264 -9.99 14.30 -8.30
N GLN A 265 -10.20 13.86 -9.54
CA GLN A 265 -11.41 14.20 -10.25
C GLN A 265 -12.55 13.67 -9.40
N VAL A 266 -13.07 14.51 -8.52
CA VAL A 266 -14.32 14.26 -7.81
C VAL A 266 -15.42 14.30 -8.87
N ARG A 267 -15.57 13.19 -9.61
CA ARG A 267 -16.73 12.89 -10.46
C ARG A 267 -18.05 12.96 -9.66
N LYS A 268 -17.94 12.96 -8.33
CA LYS A 268 -19.05 13.21 -7.39
C LYS A 268 -19.39 14.68 -7.15
N ALA A 269 -18.54 15.67 -7.43
CA ALA A 269 -18.89 17.08 -7.17
C ALA A 269 -19.85 17.59 -8.24
N GLU A 270 -19.65 17.18 -9.49
CA GLU A 270 -20.56 17.42 -10.61
C GLU A 270 -21.83 16.56 -10.49
N GLU A 271 -21.74 15.29 -10.07
CA GLU A 271 -22.94 14.48 -9.78
C GLU A 271 -23.73 15.01 -8.57
N LEU A 272 -23.08 15.56 -7.53
CA LEU A 272 -23.74 16.23 -6.41
C LEU A 272 -24.33 17.58 -6.80
N HIS A 273 -23.70 18.31 -7.72
CA HIS A 273 -24.27 19.53 -8.30
C HIS A 273 -25.48 19.21 -9.20
N ALA A 274 -25.39 18.20 -10.05
CA ALA A 274 -26.48 17.73 -10.91
C ALA A 274 -27.63 17.14 -10.08
N LEU A 275 -27.35 16.35 -9.04
CA LEU A 275 -28.36 15.85 -8.11
C LEU A 275 -28.94 16.98 -7.23
N ARG A 276 -28.18 18.05 -6.94
CA ARG A 276 -28.70 19.22 -6.21
C ARG A 276 -29.64 20.06 -7.08
N GLU A 277 -29.38 20.16 -8.37
CA GLU A 277 -30.27 20.78 -9.36
C GLU A 277 -31.52 19.92 -9.61
N ASP A 278 -31.39 18.58 -9.63
CA ASP A 278 -32.53 17.65 -9.80
C ASP A 278 -33.42 17.51 -8.55
N PHE A 279 -32.87 17.64 -7.33
CA PHE A 279 -33.63 17.49 -6.06
C PHE A 279 -34.21 18.78 -5.49
N LEU A 280 -33.83 19.95 -6.01
CA LEU A 280 -34.47 21.23 -5.70
C LEU A 280 -35.04 21.80 -7.01
N PRO A 281 -36.15 21.24 -7.53
CA PRO A 281 -36.98 22.04 -8.43
C PRO A 281 -37.34 23.30 -7.65
N GLU A 282 -37.15 24.45 -8.29
CA GLU A 282 -37.45 25.79 -7.78
C GLU A 282 -38.33 25.78 -6.54
N ALA A 283 -37.82 26.29 -5.42
CA ALA A 283 -38.71 26.82 -4.39
C ALA A 283 -39.45 28.02 -5.00
N GLN A 284 -40.44 27.75 -5.85
CA GLN A 284 -41.44 28.73 -6.22
C GLN A 284 -42.36 28.97 -5.03
N SER A 285 -42.86 30.19 -4.97
CA SER A 285 -43.92 30.72 -4.12
C SER A 285 -43.57 30.98 -2.65
N GLU A 286 -42.91 32.11 -2.38
CA GLU A 286 -43.52 32.99 -1.38
C GLU A 286 -44.73 33.67 -2.05
N PRO A 287 -45.91 33.68 -1.39
CA PRO A 287 -47.13 34.18 -1.99
C PRO A 287 -47.06 35.68 -2.25
N GLU A 288 -47.62 36.07 -3.39
CA GLU A 288 -47.99 37.43 -3.76
C GLU A 288 -48.71 38.12 -2.58
N VAL A 289 -48.02 39.08 -1.94
CA VAL A 289 -48.63 40.00 -0.98
C VAL A 289 -48.75 41.36 -1.65
N GLU A 290 -49.93 41.62 -2.21
CA GLU A 290 -50.44 42.98 -2.38
C GLU A 290 -51.98 42.88 -2.33
N PRO A 291 -52.73 43.76 -1.62
CA PRO A 291 -52.43 45.18 -1.44
C PRO A 291 -52.65 45.74 -0.02
N GLN A 292 -51.79 46.68 0.39
CA GLN A 292 -52.18 47.67 1.39
C GLN A 292 -52.75 48.89 0.67
N ARG A 293 -54.06 49.09 0.82
CA ARG A 293 -54.66 50.41 0.65
C ARG A 293 -54.10 51.31 1.74
N GLU A 294 -53.39 52.35 1.35
CA GLU A 294 -53.22 53.53 2.19
C GLU A 294 -53.72 54.72 1.38
N ASP A 295 -54.95 55.12 1.67
CA ASP A 295 -55.46 56.44 1.36
C ASP A 295 -54.52 57.47 1.99
N THR A 296 -53.93 58.36 1.20
CA THR A 296 -53.63 59.71 1.67
C THR A 296 -53.85 60.71 0.55
N ASP A 297 -54.75 61.63 0.87
CA ASP A 297 -55.13 62.83 0.16
C ASP A 297 -53.95 63.79 -0.10
N VAL A 298 -54.23 64.75 -1.01
CA VAL A 298 -53.59 66.05 -1.29
C VAL A 298 -52.66 66.11 -2.49
#